data_AF-A0A6A1I7X9-F1
#
_entry.id   AF-A0A6A1I7X9-F1
#
_cell.length_a   1.000
_cell.length_b   1.000
_cell.length_c   1.000
_cell.angle_alpha   90.00
_cell.angle_beta   90.00
_cell.angle_gamma   90.00
#
_symmetry.space_group_name_H-M   'P 1'
#
loop_
_entity.id
_entity.type
_entity.pdbx_description
1 polymer ?
#
loop_
_entity_poly.entity_id
_entity_poly.type
_entity_poly.pdbx_seq_one_letter_code
_entity_poly.pdbx_strand_id
1 'polypeptide(L)'
;MMIRKRDGRVVEFDETKITDAIFEAAKSVGGADRQLAMELTLNVLKALKNENKQTVDVEHIQDIVEKVLIESGHARTAKSYILYRARRTGMRSSRSELMDTVAEILKETDRDNANISNSPSAKMLQIASAASREFYLNRLIPEEMATAHKRG
;
A
#
# COMPACT_ATOMS: atom_id res chain seq x y z
N MET A 1 -10.17 -0.48 21.08
CA MET A 1 -9.31 -1.36 20.26
C MET A 1 -8.22 -0.49 19.67
N MET A 2 -6.98 -0.95 19.66
CA MET A 2 -5.86 -0.28 19.00
C MET A 2 -5.53 -0.97 17.67
N ILE A 3 -5.04 -0.19 16.71
CA ILE A 3 -4.53 -0.70 15.44
C ILE A 3 -3.01 -0.57 15.42
N ARG A 4 -2.31 -1.67 15.14
CA ARG A 4 -0.89 -1.64 14.77
C ARG A 4 -0.77 -1.46 13.26
N LYS A 5 -0.19 -0.33 12.86
CA LYS A 5 0.10 -0.01 11.46
C LYS A 5 1.34 -0.77 10.98
N ARG A 6 1.53 -0.84 9.66
CA ARG A 6 2.68 -1.51 9.03
C ARG A 6 4.04 -0.94 9.45
N ASP A 7 4.08 0.34 9.82
CA ASP A 7 5.29 1.01 10.32
C ASP A 7 5.53 0.77 11.82
N GLY A 8 4.76 -0.13 12.44
CA GLY A 8 4.85 -0.47 13.86
C GLY A 8 4.10 0.49 14.79
N ARG A 9 3.63 1.64 14.31
CA ARG A 9 2.88 2.59 15.15
C ARG A 9 1.56 2.00 15.60
N VAL A 10 1.23 2.20 16.88
CA VAL A 10 -0.04 1.80 17.47
C VAL A 10 -0.91 3.06 17.61
N VAL A 11 -2.10 3.03 17.03
CA VAL A 11 -3.04 4.17 17.02
C VAL A 11 -4.44 3.71 17.44
N GLU A 12 -5.29 4.66 17.83
CA GLU A 12 -6.70 4.36 18.08
C GLU A 12 -7.39 3.88 16.79
N PHE A 13 -8.26 2.88 16.97
CA PHE A 13 -9.11 2.38 15.90
C PHE A 13 -10.19 3.41 15.55
N ASP A 14 -10.44 3.58 14.26
CA ASP A 14 -11.43 4.50 13.73
C ASP A 14 -12.20 3.79 12.60
N GLU A 15 -13.46 3.43 12.88
CA GLU A 15 -14.33 2.70 11.96
C GLU A 15 -14.65 3.48 10.69
N THR A 16 -14.61 4.81 10.72
CA THR A 16 -14.97 5.65 9.57
C THR A 16 -14.05 5.35 8.38
N LYS A 17 -12.78 5.02 8.66
CA LYS A 17 -11.81 4.60 7.66
C LYS A 17 -12.19 3.29 6.96
N ILE A 18 -12.86 2.37 7.65
CA ILE A 18 -13.35 1.13 7.03
C ILE A 18 -14.57 1.44 6.16
N THR A 19 -15.52 2.24 6.66
CA THR A 19 -16.68 2.66 5.89
C THR A 19 -16.28 3.36 4.59
N ASP A 20 -15.37 4.32 4.67
CA ASP A 20 -14.90 5.06 3.51
C ASP A 20 -14.18 4.15 2.51
N ALA A 21 -13.35 3.20 2.98
CA ALA A 21 -12.66 2.27 2.11
C ALA A 21 -13.62 1.28 1.41
N ILE A 22 -14.62 0.77 2.13
CA ILE A 22 -15.69 -0.07 1.54
C ILE A 22 -16.50 0.75 0.52
N PHE A 23 -16.84 1.99 0.86
CA PHE A 23 -17.64 2.86 0.00
C PHE A 23 -16.91 3.24 -1.30
N GLU A 24 -15.62 3.57 -1.23
CA GLU A 24 -14.81 3.84 -2.43
C GLU A 24 -14.65 2.59 -3.32
N ALA A 25 -14.49 1.41 -2.71
CA ALA A 25 -14.50 0.16 -3.45
C ALA A 25 -15.87 -0.09 -4.13
N ALA A 26 -16.98 0.19 -3.44
CA ALA A 26 -18.32 0.04 -4.01
C ALA A 26 -18.54 1.02 -5.17
N LYS A 27 -18.13 2.28 -5.03
CA LYS A 27 -18.18 3.29 -6.10
C LYS A 27 -17.44 2.87 -7.36
N SER A 28 -16.26 2.28 -7.21
CA SER A 28 -15.48 1.81 -8.36
C SER A 28 -16.16 0.70 -9.19
N VAL A 29 -17.17 0.02 -8.63
CA VAL A 29 -17.95 -1.01 -9.31
C VAL A 29 -19.40 -0.60 -9.60
N GLY A 30 -19.73 0.68 -9.39
CA GLY A 30 -21.03 1.28 -9.70
C GLY A 30 -22.01 1.36 -8.53
N GLY A 31 -21.60 1.04 -7.31
CA GLY A 31 -22.41 1.23 -6.11
C GLY A 31 -22.35 2.66 -5.57
N ALA A 32 -23.42 3.15 -4.96
CA ALA A 32 -23.46 4.51 -4.38
C ALA A 32 -24.09 4.57 -2.99
N ASP A 33 -24.43 3.42 -2.40
CA ASP A 33 -25.08 3.33 -1.10
C ASP A 33 -24.05 3.36 0.03
N ARG A 34 -23.92 4.52 0.68
CA ARG A 34 -23.04 4.67 1.84
C ARG A 34 -23.62 4.02 3.10
N GLN A 35 -24.94 3.88 3.20
CA GLN A 35 -25.59 3.24 4.33
C GLN A 35 -25.27 1.74 4.35
N LEU A 36 -25.31 1.10 3.19
CA LEU A 36 -24.84 -0.29 3.04
C LEU A 36 -23.36 -0.45 3.44
N ALA A 37 -22.50 0.51 3.09
CA ALA A 37 -21.09 0.48 3.52
C ALA A 37 -20.93 0.59 5.04
N MET A 38 -21.80 1.37 5.72
CA MET A 38 -21.85 1.45 7.18
C MET A 38 -22.31 0.12 7.79
N GLU A 39 -23.34 -0.51 7.24
CA GLU A 39 -23.83 -1.82 7.70
C GLU A 39 -22.75 -2.92 7.59
N LEU A 40 -22.04 -2.96 6.46
CA LEU A 40 -20.91 -3.87 6.27
C LEU A 40 -19.77 -3.57 7.25
N THR A 41 -19.52 -2.30 7.54
CA THR A 41 -18.55 -1.91 8.58
C THR A 41 -18.96 -2.47 9.94
N LEU A 42 -20.24 -2.41 10.32
CA LEU A 42 -20.72 -2.99 11.58
C LEU A 42 -20.48 -4.50 11.63
N ASN A 43 -20.63 -5.21 10.51
CA ASN A 43 -20.32 -6.65 10.43
C ASN A 43 -18.83 -6.92 10.62
N VAL A 44 -17.95 -6.09 10.04
CA VAL A 44 -16.50 -6.14 10.29
C VAL A 44 -16.17 -5.90 11.77
N LEU A 45 -16.79 -4.90 12.39
CA LEU A 45 -16.60 -4.61 13.81
C LEU A 45 -17.05 -5.76 14.71
N LYS A 46 -18.16 -6.42 14.38
CA LYS A 46 -18.62 -7.61 15.10
C LYS A 46 -17.60 -8.75 15.00
N ALA A 47 -17.09 -9.02 13.80
CA ALA A 47 -16.06 -10.04 13.59
C ALA A 47 -14.79 -9.74 14.40
N LEU A 48 -14.31 -8.49 14.37
CA LEU A 48 -13.13 -8.07 15.14
C LEU A 48 -13.34 -8.16 16.66
N LYS A 49 -14.54 -7.78 17.15
CA LYS A 49 -14.87 -7.88 18.58
C LYS A 49 -14.91 -9.33 19.06
N ASN A 50 -15.38 -10.26 18.23
CA ASN A 50 -15.44 -11.68 18.57
C ASN A 50 -14.04 -12.31 18.78
N GLU A 51 -12.98 -11.71 18.24
CA GLU A 51 -11.61 -12.17 18.47
C GLU A 51 -11.03 -11.75 19.83
N ASN A 52 -11.69 -10.84 20.57
CA ASN A 52 -11.27 -10.36 21.89
C ASN A 52 -9.81 -9.84 21.96
N LYS A 53 -9.28 -9.32 20.86
CA LYS A 53 -7.93 -8.73 20.80
C LYS A 53 -7.95 -7.25 21.18
N GLN A 54 -7.04 -6.83 22.05
CA GLN A 54 -6.88 -5.40 22.37
C GLN A 54 -6.18 -4.60 21.27
N THR A 55 -5.22 -5.23 20.58
CA THR A 55 -4.48 -4.64 19.45
C THR A 55 -4.57 -5.58 18.24
N VAL A 56 -4.88 -5.02 17.08
CA VAL A 56 -5.04 -5.76 15.83
C VAL A 56 -4.17 -5.13 14.75
N ASP A 57 -3.54 -5.97 13.91
CA ASP A 57 -2.77 -5.49 12.76
C ASP A 57 -3.68 -4.94 11.68
N VAL A 58 -3.24 -3.86 11.02
CA VAL A 58 -4.01 -3.24 9.92
C VAL A 58 -4.27 -4.23 8.77
N GLU A 59 -3.36 -5.16 8.50
CA GLU A 59 -3.56 -6.20 7.49
C GLU A 59 -4.65 -7.19 7.89
N HIS A 60 -4.70 -7.58 9.16
CA HIS A 60 -5.75 -8.47 9.67
C HIS A 60 -7.13 -7.82 9.55
N ILE A 61 -7.24 -6.52 9.85
CA ILE A 61 -8.49 -5.77 9.63
C ILE A 61 -8.89 -5.81 8.14
N GLN A 62 -7.93 -5.64 7.23
CA GLN A 62 -8.19 -5.71 5.79
C GLN A 62 -8.69 -7.09 5.37
N ASP A 63 -8.10 -8.17 5.89
CA ASP A 63 -8.53 -9.54 5.61
C ASP A 63 -9.97 -9.80 6.10
N ILE A 64 -10.33 -9.26 7.27
CA ILE A 64 -11.71 -9.34 7.78
C ILE A 64 -12.68 -8.53 6.91
N VAL A 65 -12.30 -7.34 6.42
CA VAL A 65 -13.12 -6.57 5.49
C VAL A 65 -13.39 -7.37 4.21
N GLU A 66 -12.36 -7.97 3.62
CA GLU A 66 -12.49 -8.80 2.43
C GLU A 66 -13.42 -9.98 2.66
N LYS A 67 -13.24 -10.69 3.78
CA LYS A 67 -14.09 -11.81 4.19
C LYS A 67 -15.55 -11.39 4.32
N VAL A 68 -15.85 -10.32 5.05
CA VAL A 68 -17.22 -9.83 5.26
C VAL A 68 -17.87 -9.42 3.94
N LEU A 69 -17.13 -8.76 3.04
CA LEU A 69 -17.66 -8.39 1.72
C LEU A 69 -18.03 -9.61 0.88
N ILE A 70 -17.21 -10.67 0.91
CA ILE A 70 -17.48 -11.92 0.19
C ILE A 70 -18.67 -12.65 0.80
N GLU A 71 -18.68 -12.86 2.13
CA GLU A 71 -19.74 -13.57 2.85
C GLU A 71 -21.09 -12.86 2.76
N SER A 72 -21.09 -11.53 2.64
CA SER A 72 -22.31 -10.73 2.46
C SER A 72 -22.76 -10.62 0.99
N GLY A 73 -22.13 -11.35 0.06
CA GLY A 73 -22.52 -11.40 -1.35
C GLY A 73 -22.02 -10.22 -2.21
N HIS A 74 -21.16 -9.35 -1.68
CA HIS A 74 -20.60 -8.19 -2.39
C HIS A 74 -19.28 -8.52 -3.10
N ALA A 75 -19.23 -9.65 -3.83
CA ALA A 75 -18.02 -10.16 -4.46
C ALA A 75 -17.34 -9.17 -5.41
N ARG A 76 -18.11 -8.37 -6.16
CA ARG A 76 -17.55 -7.32 -7.05
C ARG A 76 -16.83 -6.24 -6.26
N THR A 77 -17.44 -5.78 -5.17
CA THR A 77 -16.84 -4.79 -4.25
C THR A 77 -15.61 -5.35 -3.56
N ALA A 78 -15.66 -6.60 -3.08
CA ALA A 78 -14.52 -7.29 -2.49
C ALA A 78 -13.34 -7.35 -3.46
N LYS A 79 -13.57 -7.77 -4.71
CA LYS A 79 -12.53 -7.82 -5.74
C LYS A 79 -11.88 -6.45 -5.96
N SER A 80 -12.69 -5.38 -6.07
CA SER A 80 -12.15 -4.03 -6.24
C SER A 80 -11.32 -3.58 -5.04
N TYR A 81 -11.82 -3.85 -3.83
CA TYR A 81 -11.10 -3.56 -2.58
C TYR A 81 -9.73 -4.26 -2.54
N ILE A 82 -9.68 -5.56 -2.86
CA ILE A 82 -8.45 -6.36 -2.92
C ILE A 82 -7.46 -5.77 -3.92
N LEU A 83 -7.92 -5.44 -5.14
CA LEU A 83 -7.07 -4.86 -6.18
C LEU A 83 -6.52 -3.51 -5.76
N TYR A 84 -7.34 -2.66 -5.14
CA TYR A 84 -6.89 -1.38 -4.62
C TYR A 84 -5.86 -1.53 -3.48
N ARG A 85 -6.08 -2.48 -2.56
CA ARG A 85 -5.13 -2.84 -1.49
C ARG A 85 -3.80 -3.31 -2.07
N ALA A 86 -3.82 -4.21 -3.04
CA ALA A 86 -2.63 -4.72 -3.72
C ALA A 86 -1.83 -3.59 -4.39
N ARG A 87 -2.51 -2.72 -5.13
CA ARG A 87 -1.91 -1.53 -5.76
C ARG A 87 -1.27 -0.60 -4.73
N ARG A 88 -1.96 -0.32 -3.61
CA ARG A 88 -1.44 0.52 -2.51
C ARG A 88 -0.24 -0.12 -1.81
N THR A 89 -0.23 -1.44 -1.64
CA THR A 89 0.92 -2.18 -1.10
C THR A 89 2.11 -2.10 -2.05
N GLY A 90 1.90 -2.32 -3.35
CA GLY A 90 2.95 -2.20 -4.37
C GLY A 90 3.60 -0.82 -4.36
N MET A 91 2.80 0.26 -4.39
CA MET A 91 3.32 1.64 -4.32
C MET A 91 4.11 1.96 -3.04
N ARG A 92 3.85 1.24 -1.93
CA ARG A 92 4.62 1.42 -0.68
C ARG A 92 5.92 0.64 -0.72
N SER A 93 5.92 -0.60 -1.23
CA SER A 93 7.14 -1.40 -1.43
C SER A 93 8.10 -0.66 -2.34
N SER A 94 7.59 -0.18 -3.47
CA SER A 94 8.37 0.48 -4.50
C SER A 94 9.02 1.79 -3.99
N ARG A 95 8.29 2.55 -3.17
CA ARG A 95 8.85 3.71 -2.44
C ARG A 95 9.95 3.29 -1.45
N SER A 96 9.81 2.16 -0.76
CA SER A 96 10.85 1.64 0.15
C SER A 96 12.10 1.26 -0.64
N GLU A 97 11.96 0.49 -1.71
CA GLU A 97 13.06 0.05 -2.58
C GLU A 97 13.84 1.23 -3.18
N LEU A 98 13.16 2.31 -3.58
CA LEU A 98 13.82 3.54 -4.02
C LEU A 98 14.66 4.16 -2.90
N MET A 99 14.14 4.20 -1.67
CA MET A 99 14.88 4.77 -0.55
C MET A 99 16.09 3.92 -0.16
N ASP A 100 15.98 2.60 -0.26
CA ASP A 100 17.11 1.67 -0.07
C ASP A 100 18.18 1.91 -1.15
N THR A 101 17.77 2.08 -2.42
CA THR A 101 18.68 2.43 -3.52
C THR A 101 19.38 3.77 -3.29
N VAL A 102 18.64 4.77 -2.80
CA VAL A 102 19.21 6.09 -2.46
C VAL A 102 20.22 5.97 -1.31
N ALA A 103 19.94 5.16 -0.29
CA ALA A 103 20.87 4.93 0.80
C ALA A 103 22.17 4.25 0.31
N GLU A 104 22.08 3.30 -0.61
CA GLU A 104 23.27 2.69 -1.23
C GLU A 104 24.09 3.72 -2.04
N ILE A 105 23.45 4.56 -2.86
CA ILE A 105 24.13 5.61 -3.63
C ILE A 105 24.87 6.59 -2.69
N LEU A 106 24.27 6.92 -1.55
CA LEU A 106 24.84 7.87 -0.60
C LEU A 106 25.98 7.30 0.23
N LYS A 107 26.16 5.98 0.31
CA LYS A 107 27.24 5.34 1.06
C LYS A 107 28.61 5.89 0.64
N GLU A 108 29.39 6.35 1.60
CA GLU A 108 30.77 6.80 1.39
C GLU A 108 31.73 5.60 1.42
N THR A 109 32.78 5.63 0.59
CA THR A 109 33.85 4.63 0.54
C THR A 109 35.23 5.27 0.74
N ASP A 110 36.22 4.52 1.26
CA ASP A 110 37.55 5.10 1.56
C ASP A 110 38.32 5.63 0.32
N ARG A 111 37.81 5.42 -0.90
CA ARG A 111 38.38 5.89 -2.18
C ARG A 111 37.74 7.18 -2.70
N ASP A 112 36.97 7.88 -1.88
CA ASP A 112 35.97 8.87 -2.30
C ASP A 112 36.48 10.18 -2.91
N ASN A 113 37.79 10.46 -2.87
CA ASN A 113 38.33 11.74 -3.36
C ASN A 113 38.94 11.70 -4.78
N ALA A 114 38.83 10.59 -5.53
CA ALA A 114 39.52 10.47 -6.84
C ALA A 114 38.67 9.95 -8.02
N ASN A 115 37.37 9.64 -7.84
CA ASN A 115 36.56 9.07 -8.92
C ASN A 115 35.32 9.96 -9.24
N ILE A 116 35.22 10.43 -10.49
CA ILE A 116 34.14 11.30 -11.01
C ILE A 116 32.75 10.70 -10.69
N SER A 117 32.66 9.37 -10.70
CA SER A 117 31.46 8.59 -10.40
C SER A 117 30.90 8.80 -8.98
N ASN A 118 31.72 9.23 -8.03
CA ASN A 118 31.31 9.37 -6.62
C ASN A 118 31.20 10.83 -6.16
N SER A 119 31.38 11.79 -7.08
CA SER A 119 31.16 13.20 -6.81
C SER A 119 29.70 13.47 -6.40
N PRO A 120 29.43 14.52 -5.61
CA PRO A 120 28.06 14.88 -5.22
C PRO A 120 27.12 15.05 -6.42
N SER A 121 27.61 15.60 -7.53
CA SER A 121 26.85 15.75 -8.78
C SER A 121 26.54 14.41 -9.44
N ALA A 122 27.50 13.47 -9.46
CA ALA A 122 27.27 12.12 -9.97
C ALA A 122 26.25 11.35 -9.12
N LYS A 123 26.34 11.43 -7.78
CA LYS A 123 25.34 10.83 -6.87
C LYS A 123 23.94 11.43 -7.09
N MET A 124 23.85 12.74 -7.27
CA MET A 124 22.58 13.41 -7.59
C MET A 124 21.98 12.89 -8.90
N LEU A 125 22.79 12.71 -9.95
CA LEU A 125 22.34 12.15 -11.22
C LEU A 125 21.86 10.70 -11.09
N GLN A 126 22.56 9.89 -10.30
CA GLN A 126 22.18 8.51 -10.00
C GLN A 126 20.83 8.43 -9.26
N ILE A 127 20.64 9.28 -8.24
CA ILE A 127 19.37 9.38 -7.50
C ILE A 127 18.23 9.81 -8.43
N ALA A 128 18.44 10.84 -9.26
CA ALA A 128 17.45 11.30 -10.22
C ALA A 128 17.06 10.21 -11.23
N SER A 129 18.06 9.44 -11.70
CA SER A 129 17.85 8.29 -12.59
C SER A 129 17.05 7.17 -11.92
N ALA A 130 17.39 6.82 -10.67
CA ALA A 130 16.66 5.82 -9.89
C ALA A 130 15.20 6.24 -9.64
N ALA A 131 14.98 7.48 -9.20
CA ALA A 131 13.65 8.03 -8.97
C ALA A 131 12.81 8.07 -10.26
N SER A 132 13.42 8.44 -11.38
CA SER A 132 12.76 8.46 -12.69
C SER A 132 12.34 7.04 -13.10
N ARG A 133 13.24 6.07 -13.03
CA ARG A 133 12.96 4.66 -13.35
C ARG A 133 11.79 4.13 -12.51
N GLU A 134 11.85 4.37 -11.21
CA GLU A 134 10.82 3.97 -10.25
C GLU A 134 9.45 4.59 -10.59
N PHE A 135 9.42 5.87 -10.95
CA PHE A 135 8.19 6.54 -11.36
C PHE A 135 7.63 5.95 -12.67
N TYR A 136 8.49 5.75 -13.68
CA TYR A 136 8.05 5.18 -14.96
C TYR A 136 7.44 3.79 -14.78
N LEU A 137 8.15 2.90 -14.11
CA LEU A 137 7.75 1.49 -13.94
C LEU A 137 6.46 1.31 -13.13
N ASN A 138 6.18 2.21 -12.18
CA ASN A 138 5.06 2.02 -11.26
C ASN A 138 3.88 2.96 -11.50
N ARG A 139 4.04 4.00 -12.36
CA ARG A 139 2.98 5.01 -12.58
C ARG A 139 2.74 5.40 -14.02
N LEU A 140 3.73 5.37 -14.91
CA LEU A 140 3.56 5.91 -16.25
C LEU A 140 3.33 4.84 -17.32
N ILE A 141 4.13 3.77 -17.30
CA ILE A 141 4.07 2.77 -18.37
C ILE A 141 3.09 1.64 -18.04
N PRO A 142 2.54 0.94 -19.05
CA PRO A 142 1.65 -0.19 -18.83
C PRO A 142 2.27 -1.30 -17.98
N GLU A 143 1.45 -1.97 -17.16
CA GLU A 143 1.89 -3.00 -16.21
C GLU A 143 2.63 -4.16 -16.88
N GLU A 144 2.19 -4.57 -18.07
CA GLU A 144 2.85 -5.61 -18.88
C GLU A 144 4.29 -5.21 -19.23
N MET A 145 4.50 -3.97 -19.66
CA MET A 145 5.82 -3.44 -20.04
C MET A 145 6.72 -3.27 -18.82
N ALA A 146 6.16 -2.77 -17.71
CA ALA A 146 6.89 -2.65 -16.45
C ALA A 146 7.33 -4.02 -15.92
N THR A 147 6.46 -5.03 -16.01
CA THR A 147 6.74 -6.39 -15.57
C THR A 147 7.79 -7.07 -16.44
N ALA A 148 7.74 -6.87 -17.76
CA ALA A 148 8.78 -7.34 -18.67
C ALA A 148 10.15 -6.74 -18.31
N HIS A 149 10.24 -5.41 -18.15
CA HIS A 149 11.49 -4.76 -17.75
C HIS A 149 12.04 -5.27 -16.41
N LYS A 150 11.18 -5.50 -15.42
CA LYS A 150 11.58 -6.01 -14.10
C LYS A 150 12.10 -7.47 -14.15
N ARG A 151 11.78 -8.25 -15.19
CA ARG A 151 12.18 -9.65 -15.33
C ARG A 151 13.49 -9.84 -16.11
N GLY A 152 14.06 -8.77 -16.66
CA GLY A 152 15.24 -8.82 -17.55
C GLY A 152 14.88 -9.27 -18.97
#